data_AF-A0A2N1YMW0-F1
#
_entry.id   AF-A0A2N1YMW0-F1
#
_cell.length_a   1.000
_cell.length_b   1.000
_cell.length_c   1.000
_cell.angle_alpha   90.00
_cell.angle_beta   90.00
_cell.angle_gamma   90.00
#
_symmetry.space_group_name_H-M   'P 1'
#
loop_
_entity.id
_entity.type
_entity.pdbx_description
1 polymer ?
#
loop_
_entity_poly.entity_id
_entity_poly.type
_entity_poly.pdbx_seq_one_letter_code
_entity_poly.pdbx_strand_id
1 'polypeptide(L)'
;SAVSADCGLFLPRAGFADNVVDREPVGSGHQAAGRLWFFTEVAEGTGETLQHQWYRNGAEDALIRLPVGAASWRTWSSRQIEDGSQYSVRVTTASGCDLGEYALTDHEPARIPPQTRQARSQNLDQLSSDIEKILSEAHDALAKQDIPGARLHIRLAQENGNNSPALQRFLEQELALAELAREVDNDNLYLASGRIERLASQPLSGASLVAFNQLKQRWSQRREELHQETRGRLMALQRSLNTMPATVNCEAPVVDSLWLPEPEAQWLSVTEQQANAGLQILSLFDQRTGMLHQVERPCRQL
;
A
#
# COMPACT_ATOMS: atom_id res chain seq x y z
N SER A 1 20.39 -26.83 22.01
CA SER A 1 20.45 -25.46 21.47
C SER A 1 20.79 -25.52 20.00
N ALA A 2 19.80 -25.38 19.12
CA ALA A 2 20.04 -25.20 17.70
C ALA A 2 19.93 -23.70 17.42
N VAL A 3 21.02 -23.11 16.95
CA VAL A 3 21.05 -21.72 16.50
C VAL A 3 20.27 -21.70 15.19
N SER A 4 19.04 -21.21 15.20
CA SER A 4 18.35 -20.84 13.97
C SER A 4 19.14 -19.69 13.36
N ALA A 5 19.89 -19.97 12.31
CA ALA A 5 20.50 -18.91 11.51
C ALA A 5 19.35 -18.05 10.95
N ASP A 6 19.33 -16.79 11.36
CA ASP A 6 18.37 -15.83 10.83
C ASP A 6 18.77 -15.53 9.38
N CYS A 7 17.92 -15.93 8.45
CA CYS A 7 18.27 -16.02 7.04
C CYS A 7 18.37 -14.65 6.34
N GLY A 8 18.10 -13.54 7.04
CA GLY A 8 18.14 -12.17 6.51
C GLY A 8 17.08 -11.87 5.45
N LEU A 9 16.48 -12.91 4.88
CA LEU A 9 15.38 -12.90 3.93
C LEU A 9 14.38 -13.99 4.30
N PHE A 10 13.12 -13.79 3.91
CA PHE A 10 12.06 -14.77 4.12
C PHE A 10 11.10 -14.80 2.94
N LEU A 11 10.23 -15.81 2.93
CA LEU A 11 9.27 -16.05 1.86
C LEU A 11 7.85 -15.73 2.34
N PRO A 12 7.32 -14.52 2.09
CA PRO A 12 5.92 -14.21 2.40
C PRO A 12 4.92 -15.21 1.79
N ARG A 13 5.23 -15.72 0.59
CA ARG A 13 4.45 -16.76 -0.08
C ARG A 13 5.38 -17.73 -0.80
N ALA A 14 5.12 -19.01 -0.65
CA ALA A 14 5.77 -20.07 -1.43
C ALA A 14 4.79 -21.22 -1.61
N GLY A 15 4.73 -21.81 -2.81
CA GLY A 15 3.82 -22.93 -3.04
C GLY A 15 3.74 -23.36 -4.50
N PHE A 16 3.15 -24.55 -4.68
CA PHE A 16 2.84 -25.07 -6.00
C PHE A 16 1.66 -24.31 -6.63
N ALA A 17 1.67 -24.25 -7.95
CA ALA A 17 0.63 -23.63 -8.75
C ALA A 17 0.40 -24.38 -10.06
N ASP A 18 -0.84 -24.30 -10.56
CA ASP A 18 -1.21 -24.87 -11.85
C ASP A 18 -0.65 -24.02 -12.99
N ASN A 19 -0.53 -22.71 -12.76
CA ASN A 19 0.10 -21.77 -13.67
C ASN A 19 0.63 -20.54 -12.92
N VAL A 20 1.40 -19.70 -13.61
CA VAL A 20 1.72 -18.34 -13.15
C VAL A 20 1.28 -17.36 -14.22
N VAL A 21 0.33 -16.49 -13.90
CA VAL A 21 -0.25 -15.49 -14.81
C VAL A 21 -0.05 -14.11 -14.19
N ASP A 22 0.42 -13.14 -14.97
CA ASP A 22 0.71 -11.79 -14.50
C ASP A 22 1.59 -11.74 -13.24
N ARG A 23 2.55 -12.69 -13.15
CA ARG A 23 3.48 -12.88 -12.02
C ARG A 23 2.81 -13.30 -10.70
N GLU A 24 1.58 -13.80 -10.76
CA GLU A 24 0.85 -14.39 -9.62
C GLU A 24 0.57 -15.88 -9.83
N PRO A 25 0.68 -16.71 -8.78
CA PRO A 25 0.34 -18.12 -8.88
C PRO A 25 -1.16 -18.30 -9.06
N VAL A 26 -1.54 -19.20 -9.96
CA VAL A 26 -2.92 -19.60 -10.19
C VAL A 26 -3.07 -21.06 -9.81
N GLY A 27 -4.05 -21.33 -8.93
CA GLY A 27 -4.35 -22.68 -8.47
C GLY A 27 -3.32 -23.23 -7.48
N SER A 28 -3.34 -24.55 -7.29
CA SER A 28 -2.60 -25.21 -6.19
C SER A 28 -1.55 -26.22 -6.65
N GLY A 29 -1.39 -26.42 -7.96
CA GLY A 29 -0.50 -27.42 -8.55
C GLY A 29 -1.17 -28.77 -8.80
N HIS A 30 -2.32 -29.05 -8.19
CA HIS A 30 -3.03 -30.33 -8.34
C HIS A 30 -3.79 -30.47 -9.66
N GLN A 31 -4.11 -29.36 -10.32
CA GLN A 31 -4.81 -29.34 -11.62
C GLN A 31 -3.85 -28.97 -12.76
N ALA A 32 -2.56 -28.99 -12.47
CA ALA A 32 -1.52 -28.65 -13.41
C ALA A 32 -1.53 -29.65 -14.58
N ALA A 33 -1.90 -29.17 -15.77
CA ALA A 33 -1.95 -29.98 -16.97
C ALA A 33 -0.57 -29.95 -17.66
N GLY A 34 0.19 -31.04 -17.48
CA GLY A 34 1.48 -31.25 -18.13
C GLY A 34 2.65 -30.46 -17.53
N ARG A 35 2.43 -29.32 -16.88
CA ARG A 35 3.50 -28.51 -16.25
C ARG A 35 3.10 -27.98 -14.88
N LEU A 36 3.91 -28.27 -13.89
CA LEU A 36 3.77 -27.84 -12.50
C LEU A 36 4.68 -26.64 -12.23
N TRP A 37 4.14 -25.63 -11.56
CA TRP A 37 4.88 -24.44 -11.16
C TRP A 37 5.12 -24.44 -9.66
N PHE A 38 6.24 -23.88 -9.25
CA PHE A 38 6.53 -23.56 -7.85
C PHE A 38 6.88 -22.07 -7.77
N PHE A 39 6.01 -21.32 -7.12
CA PHE A 39 6.08 -19.88 -6.97
C PHE A 39 6.67 -19.49 -5.62
N THR A 40 7.44 -18.41 -5.62
CA THR A 40 7.97 -17.78 -4.40
C THR A 40 7.90 -16.26 -4.51
N GLU A 41 7.34 -15.63 -3.49
CA GLU A 41 7.52 -14.22 -3.19
C GLU A 41 8.58 -14.08 -2.12
N VAL A 42 9.48 -13.12 -2.31
CA VAL A 42 10.68 -12.90 -1.52
C VAL A 42 10.59 -11.52 -0.88
N ALA A 43 10.90 -11.43 0.41
CA ALA A 43 11.10 -10.19 1.13
C ALA A 43 12.54 -10.11 1.65
N GLU A 44 13.10 -8.90 1.64
CA GLU A 44 14.48 -8.60 2.05
C GLU A 44 15.59 -9.31 1.23
N GLY A 45 15.29 -9.69 -0.03
CA GLY A 45 16.18 -10.53 -0.84
C GLY A 45 17.13 -9.82 -1.82
N THR A 46 17.34 -8.50 -1.74
CA THR A 46 18.08 -7.75 -2.79
C THR A 46 19.48 -8.33 -3.05
N GLY A 47 19.75 -8.75 -4.28
CA GLY A 47 21.07 -9.26 -4.69
C GLY A 47 21.33 -10.72 -4.32
N GLU A 48 20.38 -11.38 -3.66
CA GLU A 48 20.46 -12.81 -3.34
C GLU A 48 20.13 -13.70 -4.54
N THR A 49 20.46 -14.98 -4.42
CA THR A 49 20.03 -16.02 -5.37
C THR A 49 19.31 -17.12 -4.63
N LEU A 50 18.04 -17.31 -4.98
CA LEU A 50 17.23 -18.44 -4.52
C LEU A 50 17.54 -19.69 -5.32
N GLN A 51 17.48 -20.83 -4.65
CA GLN A 51 17.70 -22.15 -5.20
C GLN A 51 16.46 -22.99 -4.94
N HIS A 52 15.75 -23.36 -6.01
CA HIS A 52 14.68 -24.34 -5.96
C HIS A 52 15.27 -25.70 -6.31
N GLN A 53 15.50 -26.53 -5.30
CA GLN A 53 15.87 -27.93 -5.47
C GLN A 53 14.60 -28.78 -5.56
N TRP A 54 14.28 -29.23 -6.77
CA TRP A 54 13.18 -30.13 -7.05
C TRP A 54 13.58 -31.56 -6.75
N TYR A 55 12.63 -32.31 -6.19
CA TYR A 55 12.68 -33.74 -6.00
C TYR A 55 11.45 -34.37 -6.66
N ARG A 56 11.67 -35.52 -7.30
CA ARG A 56 10.62 -36.36 -7.87
C ARG A 56 10.70 -37.73 -7.25
N ASN A 57 9.60 -38.19 -6.65
CA ASN A 57 9.53 -39.47 -5.94
C ASN A 57 10.63 -39.62 -4.86
N GLY A 58 10.99 -38.51 -4.21
CA GLY A 58 12.03 -38.47 -3.17
C GLY A 58 13.49 -38.44 -3.67
N ALA A 59 13.73 -38.48 -4.97
CA ALA A 59 15.06 -38.34 -5.56
C ALA A 59 15.27 -36.93 -6.13
N GLU A 60 16.50 -36.40 -6.04
CA GLU A 60 16.86 -35.11 -6.64
C GLU A 60 16.55 -35.11 -8.15
N ASP A 61 15.77 -34.14 -8.61
CA ASP A 61 15.32 -34.03 -10.00
C ASP A 61 15.99 -32.86 -10.72
N ALA A 62 15.99 -31.66 -10.12
CA ALA A 62 16.60 -30.48 -10.72
C ALA A 62 16.91 -29.38 -9.69
N LEU A 63 18.04 -28.69 -9.86
CA LEU A 63 18.37 -27.46 -9.11
C LEU A 63 18.19 -26.25 -10.01
N ILE A 64 17.30 -25.34 -9.65
CA ILE A 64 17.01 -24.12 -10.41
C ILE A 64 17.44 -22.91 -9.60
N ARG A 65 18.34 -22.09 -10.16
CA ARG A 65 18.83 -20.85 -9.55
C ARG A 65 18.06 -19.66 -10.08
N LEU A 66 17.52 -18.86 -9.17
CA LEU A 66 16.63 -17.74 -9.45
C LEU A 66 17.22 -16.46 -8.83
N PRO A 67 17.77 -15.54 -9.63
CA PRO A 67 18.32 -14.29 -9.10
C PRO A 67 17.21 -13.37 -8.58
N VAL A 68 17.47 -12.71 -7.46
CA VAL A 68 16.56 -11.76 -6.82
C VAL A 68 17.01 -10.33 -7.09
N GLY A 69 16.23 -9.60 -7.90
CA GLY A 69 16.60 -8.27 -8.38
C GLY A 69 16.26 -7.11 -7.45
N ALA A 70 15.43 -7.33 -6.42
CA ALA A 70 14.97 -6.28 -5.50
C ALA A 70 14.54 -6.85 -4.15
N ALA A 71 14.32 -5.98 -3.16
CA ALA A 71 13.94 -6.37 -1.80
C ALA A 71 12.61 -7.12 -1.75
N SER A 72 11.64 -6.70 -2.57
CA SER A 72 10.42 -7.45 -2.85
C SER A 72 10.51 -8.01 -4.27
N TRP A 73 10.49 -9.33 -4.40
CA TRP A 73 10.65 -9.99 -5.69
C TRP A 73 9.75 -11.20 -5.81
N ARG A 74 9.23 -11.44 -7.01
CA ARG A 74 8.47 -12.64 -7.33
C ARG A 74 9.23 -13.43 -8.37
N THR A 75 9.42 -14.71 -8.08
CA THR A 75 10.10 -15.64 -8.97
C THR A 75 9.44 -17.00 -8.87
N TRP A 76 9.68 -17.84 -9.87
CA TRP A 76 9.10 -19.16 -9.94
C TRP A 76 9.96 -20.07 -10.80
N SER A 77 9.78 -21.36 -10.59
CA SER A 77 10.35 -22.41 -11.43
C SER A 77 9.27 -23.39 -11.84
N SER A 78 9.51 -24.21 -12.85
CA SER A 78 8.56 -25.24 -13.25
C SER A 78 9.21 -26.53 -13.72
N ARG A 79 8.41 -27.60 -13.67
CA ARG A 79 8.76 -28.93 -14.17
C ARG A 79 7.62 -29.50 -14.99
N GLN A 80 7.97 -30.32 -15.98
CA GLN A 80 6.97 -31.14 -16.67
C GLN A 80 6.50 -32.24 -15.71
N ILE A 81 5.20 -32.48 -15.68
CA ILE A 81 4.57 -33.48 -14.82
C ILE A 81 4.56 -34.82 -15.52
N GLU A 82 4.93 -35.85 -14.79
CA GLU A 82 4.73 -37.24 -15.17
C GLU A 82 3.64 -37.85 -14.29
N ASP A 83 2.68 -38.54 -14.93
CA ASP A 83 1.56 -39.16 -14.23
C ASP A 83 2.03 -40.10 -13.12
N GLY A 84 1.43 -39.96 -11.93
CA GLY A 84 1.72 -40.76 -10.75
C GLY A 84 3.02 -40.38 -10.01
N SER A 85 3.71 -39.32 -10.41
CA SER A 85 4.90 -38.84 -9.71
C SER A 85 4.56 -37.85 -8.59
N GLN A 86 5.25 -37.98 -7.45
CA GLN A 86 5.22 -37.03 -6.34
C GLN A 86 6.33 -36.00 -6.50
N TYR A 87 6.01 -34.73 -6.29
CA TYR A 87 6.97 -33.64 -6.40
C TYR A 87 7.16 -32.94 -5.05
N SER A 88 8.40 -32.54 -4.75
CA SER A 88 8.69 -31.61 -3.66
C SER A 88 9.78 -30.63 -4.08
N VAL A 89 9.83 -29.49 -3.41
CA VAL A 89 10.81 -28.43 -3.64
C VAL A 89 11.37 -27.99 -2.31
N ARG A 90 12.70 -28.03 -2.18
CA ARG A 90 13.42 -27.37 -1.10
C ARG A 90 13.95 -26.03 -1.58
N VAL A 91 13.73 -24.99 -0.80
CA VAL A 91 14.12 -23.62 -1.13
C VAL A 91 15.27 -23.20 -0.25
N THR A 92 16.39 -22.87 -0.87
CA THR A 92 17.61 -22.43 -0.16
C THR A 92 18.18 -21.17 -0.80
N THR A 93 19.05 -20.46 -0.09
CA THR A 93 19.86 -19.37 -0.66
C THR A 93 21.18 -19.91 -1.20
N ALA A 94 21.90 -19.10 -1.99
CA ALA A 94 23.25 -19.45 -2.44
C ALA A 94 24.26 -19.63 -1.28
N SER A 95 24.02 -19.00 -0.14
CA SER A 95 24.81 -19.16 1.09
C SER A 95 24.46 -20.43 1.87
N GLY A 96 23.45 -21.19 1.44
CA GLY A 96 23.04 -22.45 2.07
C GLY A 96 22.06 -22.28 3.23
N CYS A 97 21.44 -21.10 3.38
CA CYS A 97 20.35 -20.91 4.34
C CYS A 97 19.08 -21.62 3.81
N ASP A 98 18.38 -22.33 4.70
CA ASP A 98 17.20 -23.12 4.38
C ASP A 98 15.92 -22.36 4.68
N LEU A 99 15.11 -22.13 3.65
CA LEU A 99 13.89 -21.32 3.71
C LEU A 99 12.63 -22.20 3.77
N GLY A 100 12.78 -23.51 3.58
CA GLY A 100 11.71 -24.48 3.75
C GLY A 100 11.68 -25.56 2.66
N GLU A 101 10.89 -26.60 2.94
CA GLU A 101 10.61 -27.68 2.02
C GLU A 101 9.10 -27.82 1.83
N TYR A 102 8.69 -28.01 0.57
CA TYR A 102 7.30 -27.96 0.14
C TYR A 102 7.01 -29.18 -0.72
N ALA A 103 6.06 -30.03 -0.32
CA ALA A 103 5.64 -31.18 -1.10
C ALA A 103 4.29 -30.93 -1.78
N LEU A 104 4.16 -31.34 -3.05
CA LEU A 104 2.89 -31.46 -3.74
C LEU A 104 2.28 -32.79 -3.29
N THR A 105 1.56 -32.75 -2.18
CA THR A 105 0.88 -33.91 -1.62
C THR A 105 -0.60 -33.89 -1.99
N ASP A 106 -1.15 -35.03 -2.43
CA ASP A 106 -2.59 -35.26 -2.67
C ASP A 106 -3.48 -34.98 -1.44
N HIS A 107 -2.85 -34.72 -0.29
CA HIS A 107 -3.43 -34.22 0.92
C HIS A 107 -2.51 -33.18 1.57
N GLU A 108 -3.12 -32.08 2.02
CA GLU A 108 -2.71 -31.14 3.08
C GLU A 108 -1.63 -31.69 4.07
N PRO A 109 -0.67 -30.85 4.53
CA PRO A 109 0.49 -31.30 5.33
C PRO A 109 0.11 -32.09 6.60
N ALA A 110 1.06 -32.89 7.08
CA ALA A 110 0.87 -33.97 8.04
C ALA A 110 0.15 -33.62 9.37
N ARG A 111 -0.98 -34.32 9.57
CA ARG A 111 -1.66 -34.79 10.80
C ARG A 111 -1.95 -33.78 11.92
N ILE A 112 -3.08 -33.10 11.76
CA ILE A 112 -4.12 -33.04 12.81
C ILE A 112 -5.08 -34.23 12.53
N PRO A 113 -5.55 -35.02 13.52
CA PRO A 113 -6.36 -36.22 13.29
C PRO A 113 -7.64 -35.96 12.47
N PRO A 114 -8.18 -36.99 11.77
CA PRO A 114 -9.26 -36.82 10.81
C PRO A 114 -10.51 -36.25 11.49
N GLN A 115 -10.78 -34.98 11.23
CA GLN A 115 -12.00 -34.33 11.63
C GLN A 115 -13.15 -34.89 10.78
N THR A 116 -14.14 -35.49 11.42
CA THR A 116 -15.39 -35.94 10.80
C THR A 116 -16.01 -34.83 9.95
N ARG A 117 -16.86 -35.17 8.97
CA ARG A 117 -17.56 -34.18 8.12
C ARG A 117 -18.23 -33.05 8.92
N GLN A 118 -18.65 -33.36 10.16
CA GLN A 118 -19.15 -32.42 11.16
C GLN A 118 -18.08 -31.50 11.75
N ALA A 119 -16.88 -32.01 12.05
CA ALA A 119 -15.77 -31.21 12.56
C ALA A 119 -15.16 -30.31 11.46
N ARG A 120 -15.14 -30.74 10.19
CA ARG A 120 -14.76 -29.86 9.05
C ARG A 120 -15.78 -28.74 8.82
N SER A 121 -17.09 -29.01 8.91
CA SER A 121 -18.09 -27.94 8.88
C SER A 121 -17.95 -27.02 10.10
N GLN A 122 -17.77 -27.56 11.30
CA GLN A 122 -17.54 -26.77 12.52
C GLN A 122 -16.28 -25.90 12.46
N ASN A 123 -15.19 -26.37 11.85
CA ASN A 123 -13.96 -25.58 11.69
C ASN A 123 -14.10 -24.48 10.63
N LEU A 124 -14.86 -24.70 9.55
CA LEU A 124 -15.22 -23.64 8.60
C LEU A 124 -16.18 -22.63 9.21
N ASP A 125 -17.16 -23.10 9.99
CA ASP A 125 -18.11 -22.26 10.72
C ASP A 125 -17.38 -21.43 11.79
N GLN A 126 -16.39 -22.01 12.47
CA GLN A 126 -15.55 -21.32 13.45
C GLN A 126 -14.64 -20.28 12.80
N LEU A 127 -13.96 -20.62 11.70
CA LEU A 127 -13.13 -19.66 10.97
C LEU A 127 -13.97 -18.50 10.39
N SER A 128 -15.17 -18.81 9.88
CA SER A 128 -16.13 -17.79 9.42
C SER A 128 -16.57 -16.90 10.59
N SER A 129 -16.89 -17.49 11.74
CA SER A 129 -17.28 -16.77 12.95
C SER A 129 -16.15 -15.88 13.49
N ASP A 130 -14.90 -16.34 13.45
CA ASP A 130 -13.73 -15.58 13.88
C ASP A 130 -13.48 -14.38 12.95
N ILE A 131 -13.58 -14.58 11.63
CA ILE A 131 -13.47 -13.49 10.64
C ILE A 131 -14.60 -12.48 10.82
N GLU A 132 -15.83 -12.94 11.01
CA GLU A 132 -17.00 -12.07 11.25
C GLU A 132 -16.82 -11.24 12.53
N LYS A 133 -16.30 -11.85 13.60
CA LYS A 133 -16.00 -11.14 14.85
C LYS A 133 -14.92 -10.07 14.65
N ILE A 134 -13.81 -10.41 13.99
CA ILE A 134 -12.73 -9.45 13.69
C ILE A 134 -13.26 -8.28 12.86
N LEU A 135 -14.06 -8.56 11.83
CA LEU A 135 -14.68 -7.52 11.02
C LEU A 135 -15.63 -6.68 11.87
N SER A 136 -16.47 -7.29 12.72
CA SER A 136 -17.37 -6.55 13.61
C SER A 136 -16.61 -5.59 14.52
N GLU A 137 -15.52 -6.04 15.15
CA GLU A 137 -14.67 -5.20 16.00
C GLU A 137 -14.03 -4.05 15.19
N ALA A 138 -13.59 -4.32 13.96
CA ALA A 138 -13.03 -3.30 13.09
C ALA A 138 -14.09 -2.26 12.67
N HIS A 139 -15.32 -2.67 12.36
CA HIS A 139 -16.43 -1.76 12.08
C HIS A 139 -16.80 -0.92 13.31
N ASP A 140 -16.83 -1.52 14.51
CA ASP A 140 -17.08 -0.80 15.75
C ASP A 140 -15.99 0.25 16.04
N ALA A 141 -14.74 -0.06 15.72
CA ALA A 141 -13.64 0.90 15.79
C ALA A 141 -13.83 2.05 14.80
N LEU A 142 -14.21 1.77 13.54
CA LEU A 142 -14.53 2.81 12.56
C LEU A 142 -15.72 3.68 12.99
N ALA A 143 -16.76 3.10 13.57
CA ALA A 143 -17.91 3.83 14.11
C ALA A 143 -17.51 4.80 15.23
N LYS A 144 -16.43 4.50 15.96
CA LYS A 144 -15.83 5.36 16.99
C LYS A 144 -14.74 6.30 16.43
N GLN A 145 -14.57 6.38 15.11
CA GLN A 145 -13.51 7.12 14.40
C GLN A 145 -12.08 6.67 14.74
N ASP A 146 -11.91 5.47 15.30
CA ASP A 146 -10.62 4.86 15.60
C ASP A 146 -10.07 4.10 14.39
N ILE A 147 -9.65 4.87 13.37
CA ILE A 147 -9.04 4.33 12.14
C ILE A 147 -7.78 3.49 12.45
N PRO A 148 -6.84 3.93 13.32
CA PRO A 148 -5.69 3.11 13.70
C PRO A 148 -6.10 1.80 14.38
N GLY A 149 -7.06 1.83 15.29
CA GLY A 149 -7.59 0.63 15.96
C GLY A 149 -8.23 -0.34 14.96
N ALA A 150 -9.10 0.15 14.07
CA ALA A 150 -9.70 -0.67 13.02
C ALA A 150 -8.63 -1.36 12.16
N ARG A 151 -7.58 -0.63 11.77
CA ARG A 151 -6.46 -1.19 11.01
C ARG A 151 -5.69 -2.25 11.81
N LEU A 152 -5.49 -2.02 13.10
CA LEU A 152 -4.78 -2.93 13.99
C LEU A 152 -5.51 -4.27 14.12
N HIS A 153 -6.84 -4.26 14.29
CA HIS A 153 -7.66 -5.49 14.35
C HIS A 153 -7.42 -6.37 13.12
N ILE A 154 -7.41 -5.77 11.92
CA ILE A 154 -7.20 -6.53 10.69
C ILE A 154 -5.75 -7.00 10.52
N ARG A 155 -4.76 -6.14 10.82
CA ARG A 155 -3.34 -6.53 10.70
C ARG A 155 -2.96 -7.67 11.62
N LEU A 156 -3.41 -7.64 12.88
CA LEU A 156 -3.17 -8.73 13.82
C LEU A 156 -3.78 -10.04 13.33
N ALA A 157 -4.95 -9.99 12.69
CA ALA A 157 -5.54 -11.16 12.06
C ALA A 157 -4.66 -11.72 10.92
N GLN A 158 -4.17 -10.85 10.04
CA GLN A 158 -3.28 -11.23 8.93
C GLN A 158 -1.94 -11.80 9.41
N GLU A 159 -1.35 -11.19 10.44
CA GLU A 159 -0.12 -11.67 11.09
C GLU A 159 -0.30 -13.06 11.70
N ASN A 160 -1.51 -13.36 12.19
CA ASN A 160 -1.89 -14.69 12.68
C ASN A 160 -2.26 -15.67 11.55
N GLY A 161 -2.02 -15.32 10.29
CA GLY A 161 -2.25 -16.16 9.11
C GLY A 161 -3.63 -16.01 8.47
N ASN A 162 -4.51 -15.14 8.98
CA ASN A 162 -5.84 -14.92 8.41
C ASN A 162 -5.79 -13.91 7.27
N ASN A 163 -5.49 -14.38 6.06
CA ASN A 163 -5.47 -13.57 4.84
C ASN A 163 -6.79 -13.65 4.05
N SER A 164 -7.91 -13.56 4.76
CA SER A 164 -9.23 -13.65 4.12
C SER A 164 -9.44 -12.49 3.13
N PRO A 165 -9.99 -12.74 1.93
CA PRO A 165 -10.36 -11.69 0.98
C PRO A 165 -11.32 -10.65 1.57
N ALA A 166 -12.11 -11.01 2.58
CA ALA A 166 -12.99 -10.08 3.28
C ALA A 166 -12.20 -9.05 4.11
N LEU A 167 -11.15 -9.50 4.81
CA LEU A 167 -10.25 -8.64 5.58
C LEU A 167 -9.47 -7.70 4.65
N GLN A 168 -9.01 -8.21 3.50
CA GLN A 168 -8.34 -7.39 2.50
C GLN A 168 -9.28 -6.35 1.88
N ARG A 169 -10.51 -6.73 1.54
CA ARG A 169 -11.54 -5.79 1.04
C ARG A 169 -11.82 -4.68 2.05
N PHE A 170 -11.91 -5.00 3.34
CA PHE A 170 -12.09 -4.00 4.39
C PHE A 170 -10.95 -2.98 4.40
N LEU A 171 -9.69 -3.42 4.35
CA LEU A 171 -8.53 -2.52 4.31
C LEU A 171 -8.49 -1.65 3.06
N GLU A 172 -8.78 -2.24 1.90
CA GLU A 172 -8.64 -1.58 0.61
C GLU A 172 -9.77 -0.60 0.32
N GLN A 173 -10.99 -0.89 0.79
CA GLN A 173 -12.19 -0.11 0.47
C GLN A 173 -12.71 0.66 1.67
N GLU A 174 -13.09 -0.03 2.75
CA GLU A 174 -13.83 0.59 3.86
C GLU A 174 -12.93 1.49 4.71
N LEU A 175 -11.75 0.99 5.09
CA LEU A 175 -10.76 1.77 5.79
C LEU A 175 -10.29 2.96 4.94
N ALA A 176 -10.10 2.74 3.64
CA ALA A 176 -9.72 3.81 2.72
C ALA A 176 -10.80 4.90 2.60
N LEU A 177 -12.09 4.53 2.61
CA LEU A 177 -13.18 5.51 2.64
C LEU A 177 -13.26 6.27 3.97
N ALA A 178 -13.03 5.60 5.10
CA ALA A 178 -12.96 6.26 6.40
C ALA A 178 -11.78 7.24 6.49
N GLU A 179 -10.62 6.86 5.96
CA GLU A 179 -9.45 7.74 5.86
C GLU A 179 -9.71 8.94 4.96
N LEU A 180 -10.38 8.73 3.80
CA LEU A 180 -10.78 9.82 2.92
C LEU A 180 -11.72 10.79 3.63
N ALA A 181 -12.73 10.28 4.36
CA ALA A 181 -13.64 11.11 5.13
C ALA A 181 -12.89 11.98 6.14
N ARG A 182 -11.97 11.36 6.90
CA ARG A 182 -11.14 12.08 7.88
C ARG A 182 -10.23 13.13 7.22
N GLU A 183 -9.65 12.84 6.06
CA GLU A 183 -8.81 13.80 5.34
C GLU A 183 -9.63 15.00 4.86
N VAL A 184 -10.84 14.77 4.34
CA VAL A 184 -11.78 15.82 3.93
C VAL A 184 -12.23 16.66 5.12
N ASP A 185 -12.56 16.03 6.25
CA ASP A 185 -13.02 16.73 7.46
C ASP A 185 -11.91 17.58 8.11
N ASN A 186 -10.64 17.21 7.93
CA ASN A 186 -9.48 17.96 8.46
C ASN A 186 -8.87 18.94 7.44
N ASP A 187 -9.55 19.22 6.32
CA ASP A 187 -9.04 20.09 5.25
C ASP A 187 -7.69 19.63 4.64
N ASN A 188 -7.34 18.34 4.78
CA ASN A 188 -6.16 17.71 4.17
C ASN A 188 -6.48 17.28 2.72
N LEU A 189 -6.99 18.20 1.91
CA LEU A 189 -7.59 17.91 0.60
C LEU A 189 -6.57 17.51 -0.47
N TYR A 190 -5.31 17.94 -0.33
CA TYR A 190 -4.21 17.47 -1.17
C TYR A 190 -3.88 16.00 -0.92
N LEU A 191 -3.86 15.55 0.33
CA LEU A 191 -3.70 14.13 0.65
C LEU A 191 -4.92 13.32 0.18
N ALA A 192 -6.11 13.88 0.36
CA ALA A 192 -7.36 13.28 -0.10
C ALA A 192 -7.39 13.05 -1.62
N SER A 193 -6.75 13.89 -2.43
CA SER A 193 -6.77 13.72 -3.89
C SER A 193 -6.11 12.41 -4.33
N GLY A 194 -4.93 12.09 -3.80
CA GLY A 194 -4.25 10.83 -4.10
C GLY A 194 -5.02 9.60 -3.61
N ARG A 195 -5.84 9.75 -2.57
CA ARG A 195 -6.74 8.68 -2.11
C ARG A 195 -7.97 8.53 -3.00
N ILE A 196 -8.55 9.65 -3.46
CA ILE A 196 -9.64 9.64 -4.45
C ILE A 196 -9.20 8.95 -5.73
N GLU A 197 -7.99 9.23 -6.22
CA GLU A 197 -7.44 8.58 -7.41
C GLU A 197 -7.31 7.06 -7.24
N ARG A 198 -6.77 6.61 -6.10
CA ARG A 198 -6.67 5.18 -5.78
C ARG A 198 -8.05 4.52 -5.69
N LEU A 199 -8.99 5.10 -4.95
CA LEU A 199 -10.36 4.57 -4.81
C LEU A 199 -11.12 4.56 -6.15
N ALA A 200 -10.91 5.56 -7.01
CA ALA A 200 -11.51 5.62 -8.35
C ALA A 200 -11.02 4.49 -9.27
N SER A 201 -9.82 3.95 -9.03
CA SER A 201 -9.24 2.82 -9.77
C SER A 201 -9.70 1.44 -9.27
N GLN A 202 -10.42 1.39 -8.15
CA GLN A 202 -10.88 0.14 -7.54
C GLN A 202 -12.32 -0.23 -7.95
N PRO A 203 -12.68 -1.53 -7.93
CA PRO A 203 -14.04 -1.97 -8.18
C PRO A 203 -14.94 -1.71 -6.96
N LEU A 204 -15.38 -0.47 -6.78
CA LEU A 204 -16.36 -0.08 -5.77
C LEU A 204 -17.78 -0.39 -6.25
N SER A 205 -18.64 -0.90 -5.35
CA SER A 205 -20.04 -1.20 -5.65
C SER A 205 -20.95 -0.91 -4.46
N GLY A 206 -22.27 -0.89 -4.71
CA GLY A 206 -23.29 -0.73 -3.66
C GLY A 206 -23.07 0.52 -2.80
N ALA A 207 -23.11 0.34 -1.49
CA ALA A 207 -22.98 1.42 -0.50
C ALA A 207 -21.62 2.14 -0.59
N SER A 208 -20.53 1.41 -0.83
CA SER A 208 -19.17 1.98 -0.90
C SER A 208 -19.03 2.95 -2.07
N LEU A 209 -19.65 2.66 -3.22
CA LEU A 209 -19.66 3.57 -4.36
C LEU A 209 -20.46 4.86 -4.07
N VAL A 210 -21.60 4.74 -3.39
CA VAL A 210 -22.41 5.90 -2.99
C VAL A 210 -21.63 6.78 -2.01
N ALA A 211 -21.03 6.19 -0.97
CA ALA A 211 -20.21 6.91 0.00
C ALA A 211 -19.00 7.60 -0.66
N PHE A 212 -18.32 6.89 -1.57
CA PHE A 212 -17.22 7.45 -2.34
C PHE A 212 -17.62 8.69 -3.15
N ASN A 213 -18.73 8.60 -3.89
CA ASN A 213 -19.20 9.72 -4.71
C ASN A 213 -19.60 10.93 -3.85
N GLN A 214 -20.24 10.70 -2.70
CA GLN A 214 -20.56 11.77 -1.75
C GLN A 214 -19.29 12.43 -1.18
N LEU A 215 -18.29 11.64 -0.77
CA LEU A 215 -17.02 12.15 -0.28
C LEU A 215 -16.25 12.92 -1.36
N LYS A 216 -16.23 12.41 -2.60
CA LYS A 216 -15.61 13.09 -3.75
C LYS A 216 -16.28 14.44 -4.03
N GLN A 217 -17.60 14.51 -3.95
CA GLN A 217 -18.34 15.76 -4.10
C GLN A 217 -18.00 16.74 -2.98
N ARG A 218 -18.06 16.30 -1.70
CA ARG A 218 -17.70 17.12 -0.54
C ARG A 218 -16.26 17.63 -0.63
N TRP A 219 -15.31 16.78 -0.99
CA TRP A 219 -13.92 17.14 -1.24
C TRP A 219 -13.82 18.24 -2.30
N SER A 220 -14.47 18.08 -3.45
CA SER A 220 -14.38 19.06 -4.55
C SER A 220 -14.96 20.42 -4.16
N GLN A 221 -16.11 20.43 -3.48
CA GLN A 221 -16.74 21.64 -2.97
C GLN A 221 -15.86 22.33 -1.93
N ARG A 222 -15.38 21.58 -0.93
CA ARG A 222 -14.54 22.13 0.15
C ARG A 222 -13.22 22.69 -0.39
N ARG A 223 -12.64 22.02 -1.39
CA ARG A 223 -11.41 22.46 -2.06
C ARG A 223 -11.60 23.79 -2.77
N GLU A 224 -12.71 23.96 -3.46
CA GLU A 224 -13.05 25.23 -4.12
C GLU A 224 -13.32 26.35 -3.12
N GLU A 225 -14.06 26.06 -2.04
CA GLU A 225 -14.29 27.04 -0.96
C GLU A 225 -12.99 27.55 -0.34
N LEU A 226 -12.07 26.65 0.02
CA LEU A 226 -10.76 27.03 0.56
C LEU A 226 -9.88 27.76 -0.45
N HIS A 227 -9.95 27.38 -1.73
CA HIS A 227 -9.25 28.09 -2.79
C HIS A 227 -9.72 29.55 -2.89
N GLN A 228 -11.04 29.78 -2.89
CA GLN A 228 -11.60 31.12 -2.97
C GLN A 228 -11.29 31.95 -1.72
N GLU A 229 -11.35 31.34 -0.52
CA GLU A 229 -10.95 31.99 0.73
C GLU A 229 -9.49 32.43 0.68
N THR A 230 -8.58 31.53 0.30
CA THR A 230 -7.15 31.78 0.15
C THR A 230 -6.90 32.89 -0.85
N ARG A 231 -7.59 32.86 -2.00
CA ARG A 231 -7.46 33.90 -3.02
C ARG A 231 -7.88 35.27 -2.50
N GLY A 232 -8.97 35.35 -1.74
CA GLY A 232 -9.42 36.58 -1.10
C GLY A 232 -8.39 37.15 -0.10
N ARG A 233 -7.80 36.28 0.73
CA ARG A 233 -6.73 36.63 1.68
C ARG A 233 -5.47 37.12 0.95
N LEU A 234 -5.02 36.39 -0.06
CA LEU A 234 -3.85 36.78 -0.86
C LEU A 234 -4.07 38.08 -1.64
N MET A 235 -5.30 38.37 -2.10
CA MET A 235 -5.61 39.69 -2.68
C MET A 235 -5.53 40.83 -1.66
N ALA A 236 -5.84 40.59 -0.38
CA ALA A 236 -5.64 41.58 0.68
C ALA A 236 -4.15 41.77 1.00
N LEU A 237 -3.38 40.68 1.05
CA LEU A 237 -1.92 40.71 1.20
C LEU A 237 -1.26 41.46 0.05
N GLN A 238 -1.64 41.16 -1.20
CA GLN A 238 -1.14 41.82 -2.41
C GLN A 238 -1.31 43.33 -2.34
N ARG A 239 -2.48 43.81 -1.90
CA ARG A 239 -2.73 45.25 -1.73
C ARG A 239 -1.81 45.87 -0.68
N SER A 240 -1.48 45.14 0.38
CA SER A 240 -0.56 45.59 1.42
C SER A 240 0.88 45.61 0.91
N LEU A 241 1.31 44.60 0.15
CA LEU A 241 2.64 44.55 -0.46
C LEU A 241 2.84 45.68 -1.47
N ASN A 242 1.82 46.01 -2.25
CA ASN A 242 1.89 47.08 -3.25
C ASN A 242 2.08 48.48 -2.66
N THR A 243 1.75 48.70 -1.39
CA THR A 243 1.96 49.98 -0.71
C THR A 243 3.28 50.02 0.07
N MET A 244 4.00 48.90 0.18
CA MET A 244 5.29 48.86 0.86
C MET A 244 6.40 49.43 -0.03
N PRO A 245 7.37 50.15 0.56
CA PRO A 245 8.54 50.58 -0.18
C PRO A 245 9.38 49.36 -0.61
N ALA A 246 9.91 49.43 -1.83
CA ALA A 246 10.82 48.43 -2.41
C ALA A 246 12.16 48.41 -1.68
N THR A 247 12.18 47.82 -0.49
CA THR A 247 13.33 47.78 0.43
C THR A 247 14.17 46.53 0.26
N VAL A 248 13.63 45.51 -0.42
CA VAL A 248 14.27 44.19 -0.56
C VAL A 248 14.90 44.04 -1.94
N ASN A 249 16.08 43.44 -2.01
CA ASN A 249 16.77 43.15 -3.26
C ASN A 249 15.98 42.11 -4.08
N CYS A 250 15.74 42.38 -5.36
CA CYS A 250 15.03 41.47 -6.27
C CYS A 250 15.67 40.08 -6.37
N GLU A 251 16.99 39.98 -6.23
CA GLU A 251 17.72 38.70 -6.29
C GLU A 251 17.83 37.99 -4.93
N ALA A 252 17.43 38.64 -3.83
CA ALA A 252 17.51 38.02 -2.52
C ALA A 252 16.50 36.85 -2.43
N PRO A 253 16.94 35.65 -2.03
CA PRO A 253 16.04 34.52 -1.86
C PRO A 253 15.04 34.78 -0.73
N VAL A 254 13.77 34.47 -0.98
CA VAL A 254 12.72 34.45 0.03
C VAL A 254 12.78 33.09 0.72
N VAL A 255 13.64 32.98 1.72
CA VAL A 255 13.89 31.71 2.44
C VAL A 255 12.92 31.45 3.58
N ASP A 256 12.25 32.48 4.11
CA ASP A 256 11.33 32.34 5.23
C ASP A 256 9.91 32.85 4.88
N SER A 257 8.90 32.13 5.37
CA SER A 257 7.48 32.52 5.34
C SER A 257 7.14 33.64 6.34
N LEU A 258 8.14 34.26 7.00
CA LEU A 258 7.97 35.32 8.01
C LEU A 258 7.22 36.57 7.50
N TRP A 259 7.12 36.76 6.19
CA TRP A 259 6.36 37.86 5.58
C TRP A 259 4.90 37.49 5.27
N LEU A 260 4.55 36.20 5.32
CA LEU A 260 3.17 35.75 5.25
C LEU A 260 2.52 35.96 6.62
N PRO A 261 1.32 36.57 6.69
CA PRO A 261 0.59 36.66 7.94
C PRO A 261 0.14 35.28 8.43
N GLU A 262 -0.17 35.20 9.72
CA GLU A 262 -0.90 34.06 10.28
C GLU A 262 -2.40 34.18 9.94
N PRO A 263 -3.10 33.09 9.58
CA PRO A 263 -2.63 31.70 9.59
C PRO A 263 -1.97 31.24 8.26
N GLU A 264 -1.87 32.09 7.23
CA GLU A 264 -1.38 31.72 5.90
C GLU A 264 0.02 31.07 5.95
N ALA A 265 0.90 31.55 6.83
CA ALA A 265 2.23 30.98 7.04
C ALA A 265 2.24 29.49 7.45
N GLN A 266 1.14 28.95 7.99
CA GLN A 266 1.03 27.55 8.44
C GLN A 266 0.77 26.57 7.30
N TRP A 267 0.21 27.04 6.18
CA TRP A 267 -0.26 26.17 5.10
C TRP A 267 0.12 26.63 3.69
N LEU A 268 0.68 27.84 3.55
CA LEU A 268 1.32 28.29 2.32
C LEU A 268 2.83 28.14 2.42
N SER A 269 3.44 27.65 1.34
CA SER A 269 4.88 27.55 1.20
C SER A 269 5.34 28.16 -0.12
N VAL A 270 6.43 28.93 -0.11
CA VAL A 270 7.03 29.45 -1.34
C VAL A 270 7.71 28.28 -2.06
N THR A 271 7.29 27.99 -3.27
CA THR A 271 7.89 26.90 -4.08
C THR A 271 8.74 27.42 -5.22
N GLU A 272 8.47 28.64 -5.68
CA GLU A 272 9.22 29.27 -6.76
C GLU A 272 9.27 30.78 -6.53
N GLN A 273 10.40 31.37 -6.91
CA GLN A 273 10.59 32.80 -6.92
C GLN A 273 11.16 33.19 -8.28
N GLN A 274 10.56 34.21 -8.88
CA GLN A 274 11.06 34.85 -10.10
C GLN A 274 11.21 36.35 -9.86
N ALA A 275 12.21 36.96 -10.47
CA ALA A 275 12.43 38.40 -10.39
C ALA A 275 12.28 39.03 -11.77
N ASN A 276 11.52 40.11 -11.88
CA ASN A 276 11.36 40.86 -13.12
C ASN A 276 11.22 42.36 -12.83
N ALA A 277 12.14 43.16 -13.37
CA ALA A 277 12.02 44.62 -13.47
C ALA A 277 11.51 45.35 -12.21
N GLY A 278 12.04 45.03 -11.03
CA GLY A 278 11.61 45.65 -9.76
C GLY A 278 10.44 44.97 -9.05
N LEU A 279 10.04 43.77 -9.50
CA LEU A 279 9.06 42.90 -8.86
C LEU A 279 9.66 41.50 -8.61
N GLN A 280 9.33 40.93 -7.46
CA GLN A 280 9.46 39.51 -7.18
C GLN A 280 8.08 38.86 -7.33
N ILE A 281 7.98 37.84 -8.18
CA ILE A 281 6.81 36.98 -8.31
C ILE A 281 7.07 35.73 -7.47
N LEU A 282 6.21 35.49 -6.48
CA LEU A 282 6.33 34.37 -5.55
C LEU A 282 5.18 33.40 -5.81
N SER A 283 5.53 32.15 -6.17
CA SER A 283 4.58 31.05 -6.28
C SER A 283 4.41 30.40 -4.91
N LEU A 284 3.18 30.40 -4.41
CA LEU A 284 2.79 29.85 -3.11
C LEU A 284 1.99 28.56 -3.29
N PHE A 285 2.48 27.46 -2.76
CA PHE A 285 1.75 26.19 -2.71
C PHE A 285 0.94 26.09 -1.42
N ASP A 286 -0.39 25.93 -1.58
CA ASP A 286 -1.32 25.63 -0.50
C ASP A 286 -1.32 24.14 -0.20
N GLN A 287 -0.75 23.77 0.95
CA GLN A 287 -0.62 22.39 1.40
C GLN A 287 -1.96 21.72 1.71
N ARG A 288 -3.01 22.50 1.97
CA ARG A 288 -4.37 21.97 2.21
C ARG A 288 -5.02 21.55 0.91
N THR A 289 -4.98 22.41 -0.10
CA THR A 289 -5.74 22.23 -1.36
C THR A 289 -4.90 21.68 -2.51
N GLY A 290 -3.59 21.72 -2.40
CA GLY A 290 -2.63 21.40 -3.46
C GLY A 290 -2.61 22.42 -4.59
N MET A 291 -3.11 23.64 -4.37
CA MET A 291 -3.18 24.68 -5.39
C MET A 291 -1.99 25.62 -5.32
N LEU A 292 -1.59 26.12 -6.49
CA LEU A 292 -0.58 27.17 -6.60
C LEU A 292 -1.26 28.54 -6.71
N HIS A 293 -0.71 29.48 -5.97
CA HIS A 293 -1.10 30.88 -5.99
C HIS A 293 0.11 31.74 -6.32
N GLN A 294 -0.13 32.97 -6.78
CA GLN A 294 0.94 33.92 -7.05
C GLN A 294 0.69 35.21 -6.29
N VAL A 295 1.76 35.76 -5.74
CA VAL A 295 1.79 37.13 -5.21
C VAL A 295 3.02 37.86 -5.72
N GLU A 296 2.87 39.15 -5.88
CA GLU A 296 3.88 40.05 -6.36
C GLU A 296 4.36 40.94 -5.23
N ARG A 297 5.67 41.16 -5.16
CA ARG A 297 6.29 42.00 -4.14
C ARG A 297 7.22 43.00 -4.80
N PRO A 298 7.04 44.31 -4.55
CA PRO A 298 8.01 45.32 -4.98
C PRO A 298 9.40 45.05 -4.41
N CYS A 299 10.41 45.14 -5.28
CA CYS A 299 11.81 44.93 -4.92
C CYS A 299 12.70 45.97 -5.62
N ARG A 300 13.89 46.18 -5.09
CA ARG A 300 14.88 47.10 -5.63
C ARG A 300 15.92 46.31 -6.42
N GLN A 301 16.23 46.78 -7.62
CA GLN A 301 17.42 46.35 -8.35
C GLN A 301 18.64 47.04 -7.72
N LEU A 302 19.63 46.25 -7.29
CA LEU A 302 20.91 46.76 -6.83
C LEU A 302 21.84 47.05 -8.00
#